data_AF-A0A8T5PM20-F1
#
_entry.id   AF-A0A8T5PM20-F1
#
_cell.length_a   1.000
_cell.length_b   1.000
_cell.length_c   1.000
_cell.angle_alpha   90.00
_cell.angle_beta   90.00
_cell.angle_gamma   90.00
#
_symmetry.space_group_name_H-M   'P 1'
#
loop_
_entity.id
_entity.type
_entity.pdbx_description
1 polymer ?
#
loop_
_entity_poly.entity_id
_entity_poly.type
_entity_poly.pdbx_seq_one_letter_code
_entity_poly.pdbx_strand_id
1 'polypeptide(L)'
;MPDVFRNVILKLNEIGAFNFLFPFMLTSAIFYGLLRKSKIFGADSDRNVALNGVIALTAAFMVWAFPVINGVDIQAHLSAFFMQGMVVMLVLMVGLMIAGMIFPENISEKLWEIWKGRSTPTTIFLIAIIVGIVVFITSGLVSLFLTPDMLAVIPSDILLTLGLVLVMIIPLIWIATPGK
;
A
#
# COMPACT_ATOMS: atom_id res chain seq x y z
N MET A 1 -32.88 -2.92 -19.92
CA MET A 1 -32.70 -4.21 -19.21
C MET A 1 -32.42 -3.89 -17.75
N PRO A 2 -32.97 -4.65 -16.77
CA PRO A 2 -32.55 -4.49 -15.38
C PRO A 2 -31.04 -4.75 -15.29
N ASP A 3 -30.30 -3.82 -14.71
CA ASP A 3 -28.86 -3.98 -14.49
C ASP A 3 -28.65 -4.97 -13.34
N VAL A 4 -28.45 -6.24 -13.71
CA VAL A 4 -28.27 -7.35 -12.78
C VAL A 4 -27.07 -7.12 -11.87
N PHE A 5 -25.99 -6.50 -12.38
CA PHE A 5 -24.78 -6.26 -11.62
C PHE A 5 -24.98 -5.19 -10.55
N ARG A 6 -25.73 -4.13 -10.87
CA ARG A 6 -26.07 -3.11 -9.87
C ARG A 6 -26.75 -3.71 -8.65
N ASN A 7 -27.75 -4.56 -8.85
CA ASN A 7 -28.48 -5.18 -7.74
C ASN A 7 -27.58 -6.09 -6.89
N VAL A 8 -26.68 -6.84 -7.53
CA VAL A 8 -25.71 -7.70 -6.83
C VAL A 8 -24.73 -6.86 -6.00
N ILE A 9 -24.17 -5.79 -6.58
CA ILE A 9 -23.22 -4.90 -5.89
C ILE A 9 -23.89 -4.25 -4.68
N LEU A 10 -25.12 -3.75 -4.82
CA LEU A 10 -25.86 -3.16 -3.72
C LEU A 10 -26.09 -4.18 -2.59
N LYS A 11 -26.49 -5.41 -2.92
CA LYS A 11 -26.66 -6.47 -1.92
C LYS A 11 -25.35 -6.85 -1.23
N LEU A 12 -24.24 -6.91 -1.98
CA LEU A 12 -22.92 -7.15 -1.41
C LEU A 12 -22.46 -6.01 -0.49
N ASN A 13 -22.77 -4.77 -0.84
CA ASN A 13 -22.50 -3.62 0.02
C ASN A 13 -23.35 -3.67 1.31
N GLU A 14 -24.64 -3.99 1.21
CA GLU A 14 -25.55 -4.12 2.37
C GLU A 14 -25.07 -5.16 3.39
N ILE A 15 -24.51 -6.30 2.94
CA ILE A 15 -23.98 -7.33 3.85
C ILE A 15 -22.56 -7.02 4.36
N GLY A 16 -21.99 -5.85 4.02
CA GLY A 16 -20.65 -5.45 4.42
C GLY A 16 -19.52 -6.17 3.67
N ALA A 17 -19.78 -6.72 2.48
CA ALA A 17 -18.78 -7.49 1.76
C ALA A 17 -17.55 -6.66 1.38
N PHE A 18 -17.76 -5.43 0.90
CA PHE A 18 -16.69 -4.51 0.53
C PHE A 18 -15.98 -3.88 1.73
N ASN A 19 -16.71 -3.66 2.82
CA ASN A 19 -16.14 -3.07 4.03
C ASN A 19 -15.34 -4.07 4.85
N PHE A 20 -15.76 -5.34 4.91
CA PHE A 20 -15.12 -6.32 5.79
C PHE A 20 -14.71 -7.60 5.06
N LEU A 21 -15.64 -8.29 4.42
CA LEU A 21 -15.42 -9.65 3.92
C LEU A 21 -14.27 -9.74 2.89
N PHE A 22 -14.25 -8.84 1.90
CA PHE A 22 -13.25 -8.85 0.85
C PHE A 22 -11.86 -8.44 1.36
N PRO A 23 -11.70 -7.33 2.11
CA PRO A 23 -10.42 -7.02 2.76
C PRO A 23 -9.94 -8.16 3.67
N PHE A 24 -10.84 -8.75 4.46
CA PHE A 24 -10.53 -9.89 5.33
C PHE A 24 -10.00 -11.10 4.57
N MET A 25 -10.70 -11.54 3.52
CA MET A 25 -10.27 -12.69 2.71
C MET A 25 -8.92 -12.45 2.04
N LEU A 26 -8.71 -11.23 1.54
CA LEU A 26 -7.44 -10.85 0.92
C LEU A 26 -6.29 -10.91 1.94
N THR A 27 -6.46 -10.29 3.11
CA THR A 27 -5.43 -10.31 4.17
C THR A 27 -5.19 -11.72 4.69
N SER A 28 -6.23 -12.53 4.85
CA SER A 28 -6.09 -13.93 5.25
C SER A 28 -5.28 -14.73 4.24
N ALA A 29 -5.55 -14.57 2.94
CA ALA A 29 -4.80 -15.24 1.88
C ALA A 29 -3.32 -14.81 1.87
N ILE A 30 -3.05 -13.52 2.06
CA ILE A 30 -1.69 -12.98 2.14
C ILE A 30 -0.95 -13.57 3.35
N PHE A 31 -1.55 -13.52 4.55
CA PHE A 31 -0.95 -14.10 5.75
C PHE A 31 -0.70 -15.59 5.61
N TYR A 32 -1.65 -16.34 5.06
CA TYR A 32 -1.48 -17.76 4.79
C TYR A 32 -0.29 -18.04 3.86
N GLY A 33 -0.20 -17.30 2.75
CA GLY A 33 0.91 -17.40 1.80
C GLY A 33 2.27 -17.06 2.43
N LEU A 34 2.32 -16.02 3.26
CA LEU A 34 3.52 -15.60 3.96
C LEU A 34 3.97 -16.62 5.02
N LEU A 35 3.05 -17.15 5.83
CA LEU A 35 3.33 -18.20 6.81
C LEU A 35 3.86 -19.46 6.13
N ARG A 36 3.27 -19.84 4.99
CA ARG A 36 3.73 -20.99 4.21
C ARG A 36 5.15 -20.78 3.67
N LYS A 37 5.43 -19.60 3.13
CA LYS A 37 6.73 -19.23 2.55
C LYS A 37 7.84 -19.11 3.61
N SER A 38 7.52 -18.60 4.80
CA SER A 38 8.48 -18.35 5.88
C SER A 38 8.84 -19.61 6.67
N LYS A 39 8.06 -20.70 6.56
CA LYS A 39 8.33 -22.00 7.20
C LYS A 39 8.57 -21.90 8.71
N ILE A 40 7.89 -20.96 9.38
CA ILE A 40 8.07 -20.67 10.82
C ILE A 40 7.74 -21.90 11.68
N PHE A 41 6.83 -22.76 11.22
CA PHE A 41 6.41 -23.98 11.89
C PHE A 41 7.16 -25.24 11.41
N GLY A 42 8.35 -25.07 10.81
CA GLY A 42 9.22 -26.17 10.37
C GLY A 42 9.31 -26.33 8.86
N ALA A 43 10.29 -27.15 8.44
CA ALA A 43 10.61 -27.38 7.02
C ALA A 43 9.44 -27.96 6.21
N ASP A 44 8.59 -28.74 6.88
CA ASP A 44 7.35 -29.35 6.37
C ASP A 44 6.15 -28.41 6.51
N SER A 45 6.30 -27.16 6.08
CA SER A 45 5.24 -26.14 6.06
C SER A 45 3.96 -26.64 5.36
N ASP A 46 4.09 -27.58 4.43
CA ASP A 46 2.99 -28.23 3.71
C ASP A 46 2.19 -29.23 4.56
N ARG A 47 2.71 -29.72 5.69
CA ARG A 47 1.96 -30.53 6.66
C ARG A 47 1.16 -29.67 7.65
N ASN A 48 1.56 -28.42 7.83
CA ASN A 48 0.96 -27.48 8.77
C ASN A 48 -0.08 -26.54 8.12
N VAL A 49 -0.75 -27.00 7.06
CA VAL A 49 -1.77 -26.24 6.31
C VAL A 49 -2.89 -25.75 7.23
N ALA A 50 -3.41 -26.62 8.09
CA ALA A 50 -4.48 -26.26 9.02
C ALA A 50 -4.05 -25.16 10.01
N LEU A 51 -2.85 -25.29 10.59
CA LEU A 51 -2.31 -24.30 11.54
C LEU A 51 -2.08 -22.95 10.87
N ASN A 52 -1.42 -22.93 9.70
CA ASN A 52 -1.21 -21.72 8.92
C ASN A 52 -2.54 -21.04 8.55
N GLY A 53 -3.56 -21.83 8.20
CA GLY A 53 -4.90 -21.33 7.89
C GLY A 53 -5.58 -20.69 9.09
N VAL A 54 -5.58 -21.36 10.25
CA VAL A 54 -6.18 -20.85 11.49
C VAL A 54 -5.51 -19.55 11.93
N ILE A 55 -4.18 -19.50 11.90
CA ILE A 55 -3.42 -18.30 12.29
C ILE A 55 -3.69 -17.15 11.31
N ALA A 56 -3.68 -17.42 10.00
CA ALA A 56 -3.95 -16.41 8.99
C ALA A 56 -5.37 -15.84 9.08
N LEU A 57 -6.37 -16.69 9.29
CA LEU A 57 -7.76 -16.26 9.52
C LEU A 57 -7.87 -15.43 10.80
N THR A 58 -7.30 -15.90 11.90
CA THR A 58 -7.36 -15.20 13.20
C THR A 58 -6.68 -13.84 13.11
N ALA A 59 -5.49 -13.77 12.52
CA ALA A 59 -4.75 -12.52 12.33
C ALA A 59 -5.51 -11.56 11.42
N ALA A 60 -6.09 -12.03 10.32
CA ALA A 60 -6.89 -11.18 9.43
C ALA A 60 -8.14 -10.63 10.14
N PHE A 61 -8.82 -11.44 10.95
CA PHE A 61 -9.94 -10.98 11.79
C PHE A 61 -9.48 -9.88 12.75
N MET A 62 -8.35 -10.05 13.44
CA MET A 62 -7.84 -9.04 14.38
C MET A 62 -7.50 -7.71 13.69
N VAL A 63 -6.89 -7.76 12.50
CA VAL A 63 -6.54 -6.56 11.73
C VAL A 63 -7.78 -5.78 11.31
N TRP A 64 -8.81 -6.46 10.84
CA TRP A 64 -10.01 -5.80 10.30
C TRP A 64 -11.12 -5.56 11.32
N ALA A 65 -11.13 -6.27 12.44
CA ALA A 65 -12.10 -6.03 13.51
C ALA A 65 -11.98 -4.60 14.06
N PHE A 66 -10.75 -4.09 14.22
CA PHE A 66 -10.51 -2.75 14.76
C PHE A 66 -11.21 -1.63 13.97
N PRO A 67 -10.96 -1.42 12.66
CA PRO A 67 -11.62 -0.36 11.90
C PRO A 67 -13.14 -0.56 11.83
N VAL A 68 -13.62 -1.81 11.75
CA VAL A 68 -15.06 -2.10 11.73
C VAL A 68 -15.73 -1.71 13.04
N ILE A 69 -15.14 -2.05 14.18
CA ILE A 69 -15.67 -1.69 15.51
C ILE A 69 -15.70 -0.16 15.68
N ASN A 70 -14.71 0.54 15.14
CA ASN A 70 -14.64 2.00 15.20
C ASN A 70 -15.50 2.71 14.13
N GLY A 71 -16.28 1.98 13.34
CA GLY A 71 -17.17 2.57 12.33
C GLY A 71 -16.45 3.24 11.17
N VAL A 72 -15.20 2.85 10.89
CA VAL A 72 -14.41 3.40 9.78
C VAL A 72 -14.88 2.80 8.45
N ASP A 73 -15.12 3.65 7.45
CA ASP A 73 -15.53 3.23 6.10
C ASP A 73 -14.32 2.72 5.29
N ILE A 74 -14.00 1.44 5.47
CA ILE A 74 -12.88 0.76 4.81
C ILE A 74 -13.01 0.83 3.28
N GLN A 75 -14.23 0.68 2.76
CA GLN A 75 -14.51 0.76 1.34
C GLN A 75 -14.16 2.13 0.79
N ALA A 76 -14.56 3.21 1.46
CA ALA A 76 -14.27 4.57 1.01
C ALA A 76 -12.77 4.83 0.95
N HIS A 77 -12.02 4.46 2.00
CA HIS A 77 -10.57 4.68 2.05
C HIS A 77 -9.79 3.83 1.05
N LEU A 78 -10.13 2.54 0.89
CA LEU A 78 -9.51 1.70 -0.14
C LEU A 78 -9.82 2.19 -1.55
N SER A 79 -11.07 2.59 -1.80
CA SER A 79 -11.48 3.15 -3.10
C SER A 79 -10.73 4.43 -3.43
N ALA A 80 -10.59 5.33 -2.44
CA ALA A 80 -9.81 6.55 -2.59
C ALA A 80 -8.33 6.26 -2.86
N PHE A 81 -7.73 5.28 -2.18
CA PHE A 81 -6.35 4.87 -2.42
C PHE A 81 -6.13 4.36 -3.84
N PHE A 82 -6.95 3.42 -4.30
CA PHE A 82 -6.83 2.88 -5.65
C PHE A 82 -7.10 3.95 -6.71
N MET A 83 -8.07 4.84 -6.48
CA MET A 83 -8.36 5.93 -7.41
C MET A 83 -7.21 6.94 -7.47
N GLN A 84 -6.68 7.38 -6.33
CA GLN A 84 -5.51 8.27 -6.28
C GLN A 84 -4.28 7.61 -6.92
N GLY A 85 -4.02 6.34 -6.61
CA GLY A 85 -2.94 5.58 -7.24
C GLY A 85 -3.09 5.47 -8.75
N MET A 86 -4.31 5.22 -9.25
CA MET A 86 -4.60 5.19 -10.69
C MET A 86 -4.36 6.56 -11.34
N VAL A 87 -4.80 7.65 -10.70
CA VAL A 87 -4.56 9.01 -11.20
C VAL A 87 -3.07 9.32 -11.26
N VAL A 88 -2.30 8.97 -10.22
CA VAL A 88 -0.84 9.14 -10.23
C VAL A 88 -0.19 8.35 -11.36
N MET A 89 -0.59 7.09 -11.56
CA MET A 89 -0.09 6.28 -12.66
C MET A 89 -0.43 6.88 -14.04
N LEU A 90 -1.66 7.38 -14.21
CA LEU A 90 -2.07 8.05 -15.45
C LEU A 90 -1.26 9.32 -15.70
N VAL A 91 -1.04 10.15 -14.67
CA VAL A 91 -0.23 11.36 -14.79
C VAL A 91 1.22 11.02 -15.16
N LEU A 92 1.80 9.97 -14.57
CA LEU A 92 3.13 9.48 -14.93
C LEU A 92 3.18 8.98 -16.38
N MET A 93 2.18 8.19 -16.80
CA MET A 93 2.11 7.69 -18.18
C MET A 93 2.01 8.84 -19.19
N VAL A 94 1.11 9.80 -18.98
CA VAL A 94 0.96 10.97 -19.86
C VAL A 94 2.21 11.83 -19.84
N GLY A 95 2.82 12.05 -18.66
CA GLY A 95 4.08 12.79 -18.52
C GLY A 95 5.22 12.13 -19.30
N LEU A 96 5.33 10.80 -19.25
CA LEU A 96 6.30 10.03 -20.02
C LEU A 96 6.02 10.09 -21.53
N MET A 97 4.74 10.07 -21.95
CA MET A 97 4.38 10.25 -23.35
C MET A 97 4.77 11.63 -23.88
N ILE A 98 4.49 12.70 -23.13
CA ILE A 98 4.86 14.07 -23.50
C ILE A 98 6.38 14.23 -23.55
N ALA A 99 7.09 13.71 -22.54
CA ALA A 99 8.54 13.66 -22.56
C ALA A 99 9.06 12.89 -23.79
N GLY A 100 8.40 11.78 -24.13
CA GLY A 100 8.58 10.99 -25.34
C GLY A 100 8.51 11.79 -26.64
N MET A 101 7.60 12.76 -26.71
CA MET A 101 7.38 13.61 -27.88
C MET A 101 8.36 14.79 -27.97
N ILE A 102 8.83 15.31 -26.83
CA ILE A 102 9.69 16.51 -26.76
C ILE A 102 11.18 16.15 -26.85
N PHE A 103 11.59 15.00 -26.29
CA PHE A 103 12.98 14.56 -26.31
C PHE A 103 13.24 13.57 -27.48
N PRO A 104 14.40 13.61 -28.14
CA PRO A 104 14.69 12.82 -29.34
C PRO A 104 14.77 11.30 -29.06
N GLU A 105 14.61 10.50 -30.14
CA GLU A 105 14.29 9.05 -30.24
C GLU A 105 15.02 8.05 -29.31
N ASN A 106 16.04 8.47 -28.54
CA ASN A 106 16.84 7.60 -27.68
C ASN A 106 16.53 7.77 -26.19
N ILE A 107 15.34 8.24 -25.81
CA ILE A 107 14.93 8.33 -24.40
C ILE A 107 14.99 6.96 -23.72
N SER A 108 14.57 5.90 -24.39
CA SER A 108 14.62 4.55 -23.82
C SER A 108 16.07 4.11 -23.54
N GLU A 109 17.01 4.39 -24.45
CA GLU A 109 18.42 4.04 -24.28
C GLU A 109 19.10 4.93 -23.23
N LYS A 110 18.82 6.23 -23.22
CA LYS A 110 19.33 7.16 -22.20
C LYS A 110 18.74 6.86 -20.83
N LEU A 111 17.44 6.56 -20.73
CA LEU A 111 16.82 6.09 -19.50
C LEU A 111 17.44 4.77 -19.06
N TRP A 112 17.75 3.86 -19.98
CA TRP A 112 18.40 2.58 -19.63
C TRP A 112 19.86 2.74 -19.18
N GLU A 113 20.62 3.66 -19.78
CA GLU A 113 21.96 4.03 -19.31
C GLU A 113 21.90 4.71 -17.94
N ILE A 114 20.96 5.63 -17.75
CA ILE A 114 20.63 6.22 -16.46
C ILE A 114 20.23 5.10 -15.48
N TRP A 115 19.41 4.12 -15.86
CA TRP A 115 18.99 3.01 -15.01
C TRP A 115 20.13 2.04 -14.64
N LYS A 116 21.18 1.92 -15.47
CA LYS A 116 22.38 1.14 -15.12
C LYS A 116 23.35 1.89 -14.21
N GLY A 117 23.19 3.20 -14.06
CA GLY A 117 23.93 4.00 -13.10
C GLY A 117 23.64 3.57 -11.65
N ARG A 118 24.67 3.48 -10.80
CA ARG A 118 24.55 2.94 -9.42
C ARG A 118 23.71 3.80 -8.45
N SER A 119 23.35 5.05 -8.81
CA SER A 119 22.57 5.97 -7.94
C SER A 119 21.15 6.29 -8.42
N THR A 120 20.76 5.85 -9.61
CA THR A 120 19.53 6.24 -10.30
C THR A 120 18.34 5.28 -10.10
N PRO A 121 18.53 3.94 -10.05
CA PRO A 121 17.46 3.04 -9.59
C PRO A 121 17.07 3.30 -8.15
N THR A 122 18.04 3.61 -7.28
CA THR A 122 17.80 3.95 -5.88
C THR A 122 17.01 5.24 -5.74
N THR A 123 17.36 6.28 -6.50
CA THR A 123 16.62 7.55 -6.52
C THR A 123 15.18 7.39 -7.03
N ILE A 124 14.95 6.62 -8.09
CA ILE A 124 13.60 6.35 -8.60
C ILE A 124 12.79 5.52 -7.60
N PHE A 125 13.40 4.51 -6.98
CA PHE A 125 12.78 3.71 -5.94
C PHE A 125 12.36 4.56 -4.74
N LEU A 126 13.20 5.51 -4.33
CA LEU A 126 12.86 6.51 -3.31
C LEU A 126 11.69 7.39 -3.68
N ILE A 127 11.69 7.93 -4.91
CA ILE A 127 10.58 8.75 -5.39
C ILE A 127 9.29 7.91 -5.40
N ALA A 128 9.35 6.66 -5.85
CA ALA A 128 8.20 5.75 -5.83
C ALA A 128 7.71 5.48 -4.40
N ILE A 129 8.61 5.29 -3.44
CA ILE A 129 8.27 5.15 -2.01
C ILE A 129 7.63 6.44 -1.50
N ILE A 130 8.21 7.60 -1.77
CA ILE A 130 7.68 8.89 -1.31
C ILE A 130 6.30 9.14 -1.89
N VAL A 131 6.12 8.95 -3.20
CA VAL A 131 4.82 9.08 -3.87
C VAL A 131 3.82 8.08 -3.29
N GLY A 132 4.25 6.83 -3.05
CA GLY A 132 3.43 5.81 -2.41
C GLY A 132 2.99 6.21 -0.99
N ILE A 133 3.90 6.74 -0.17
CA ILE A 133 3.60 7.24 1.18
C ILE A 133 2.65 8.44 1.10
N VAL A 134 2.86 9.37 0.18
CA VAL A 134 1.98 10.53 0.00
C VAL A 134 0.57 10.06 -0.35
N VAL A 135 0.42 9.18 -1.35
CA VAL A 135 -0.89 8.62 -1.73
C VAL A 135 -1.53 7.84 -0.58
N PHE A 136 -0.73 7.09 0.18
CA PHE A 136 -1.21 6.35 1.34
C PHE A 136 -1.77 7.28 2.44
N ILE A 137 -1.12 8.42 2.69
CA ILE A 137 -1.59 9.41 3.65
C ILE A 137 -2.80 10.18 3.10
N THR A 138 -2.74 10.67 1.86
CA THR A 138 -3.81 11.50 1.26
C THR A 138 -5.09 10.73 0.94
N SER A 139 -5.02 9.41 0.85
CA SER A 139 -6.20 8.54 0.69
C SER A 139 -6.93 8.27 2.00
N GLY A 140 -6.35 8.66 3.14
CA GLY A 140 -6.89 8.34 4.46
C GLY A 140 -6.75 6.86 4.83
N LEU A 141 -5.91 6.07 4.15
CA LEU A 141 -5.65 4.69 4.60
C LEU A 141 -5.04 4.64 6.01
N VAL A 142 -4.32 5.69 6.40
CA VAL A 142 -3.79 5.85 7.76
C VAL A 142 -4.92 5.80 8.80
N SER A 143 -6.09 6.38 8.52
CA SER A 143 -7.20 6.40 9.47
C SER A 143 -7.90 5.06 9.65
N LEU A 144 -7.59 4.05 8.81
CA LEU A 144 -8.04 2.67 9.04
C LEU A 144 -7.38 2.05 10.27
N PHE A 145 -6.14 2.47 10.58
CA PHE A 145 -5.36 1.88 11.66
C PHE A 145 -5.08 2.87 12.80
N LEU A 146 -5.17 4.17 12.51
CA LEU A 146 -4.95 5.25 13.47
C LEU A 146 -6.15 6.19 13.46
N THR A 147 -7.09 5.98 14.38
CA THR A 147 -8.23 6.90 14.52
C THR A 147 -7.75 8.29 14.98
N PRO A 148 -8.49 9.37 14.68
CA PRO A 148 -8.14 10.72 15.16
C PRO A 148 -7.95 10.78 16.68
N ASP A 149 -8.73 10.00 17.43
CA ASP A 149 -8.61 9.89 18.89
C ASP A 149 -7.30 9.19 19.30
N MET A 150 -6.85 8.18 18.55
CA MET A 150 -5.54 7.56 18.78
C MET A 150 -4.39 8.51 18.42
N LEU A 151 -4.52 9.29 17.33
CA LEU A 151 -3.54 10.30 16.97
C LEU A 151 -3.45 11.43 18.00
N ALA A 152 -4.56 11.75 18.67
CA ALA A 152 -4.60 12.70 19.78
C ALA A 152 -3.98 12.13 21.08
N VAL A 153 -3.96 10.80 21.23
CA VAL A 153 -3.32 10.10 22.36
C VAL A 153 -1.83 9.85 22.11
N ILE A 154 -1.39 9.80 20.85
CA ILE A 154 0.04 9.76 20.52
C ILE A 154 0.65 11.10 20.97
N PRO A 155 1.58 11.10 21.95
CA PRO A 155 2.26 12.32 22.37
C PRO A 155 2.85 12.99 21.14
N SER A 156 2.69 14.31 21.02
CA SER A 156 3.24 15.11 19.92
C SER A 156 4.71 14.81 19.68
N ASP A 157 5.42 14.42 20.74
CA ASP A 157 6.84 14.09 20.74
C ASP A 157 7.14 12.80 19.96
N ILE A 158 6.25 11.80 19.97
CA ILE A 158 6.37 10.54 19.20
C ILE A 158 6.11 10.81 17.71
N LEU A 159 5.10 11.62 17.41
CA LEU A 159 4.77 12.07 16.05
C LEU A 159 5.92 12.91 15.47
N LEU A 160 6.48 13.80 16.28
CA LEU A 160 7.68 14.56 15.96
C LEU A 160 8.89 13.65 15.82
N THR A 161 9.08 12.60 16.64
CA THR A 161 10.22 11.69 16.46
C THR A 161 10.08 10.85 15.20
N LEU A 162 8.89 10.35 14.85
CA LEU A 162 8.65 9.66 13.59
C LEU A 162 8.89 10.58 12.39
N GLY A 163 8.37 11.81 12.45
CA GLY A 163 8.62 12.85 11.46
C GLY A 163 10.11 13.18 11.35
N LEU A 164 10.81 13.33 12.47
CA LEU A 164 12.24 13.64 12.55
C LEU A 164 13.09 12.46 12.05
N VAL A 165 12.71 11.22 12.36
CA VAL A 165 13.36 10.01 11.84
C VAL A 165 13.18 9.93 10.32
N LEU A 166 11.99 10.22 9.78
CA LEU A 166 11.78 10.30 8.33
C LEU A 166 12.59 11.44 7.71
N VAL A 167 12.61 12.62 8.33
CA VAL A 167 13.40 13.80 7.93
C VAL A 167 14.90 13.57 8.09
N MET A 168 15.35 12.65 8.94
CA MET A 168 16.75 12.24 9.05
C MET A 168 17.12 11.17 8.01
N ILE A 169 16.20 10.24 7.75
CA ILE A 169 16.38 9.18 6.78
C ILE A 169 16.40 9.75 5.36
N ILE A 170 15.56 10.75 5.04
CA ILE A 170 15.51 11.34 3.68
C ILE A 170 16.87 11.94 3.24
N PRO A 171 17.56 12.79 4.04
CA PRO A 171 18.91 13.27 3.76
C PRO A 171 19.95 12.18 3.81
N LEU A 172 19.87 11.22 4.74
CA LEU A 172 20.79 10.09 4.78
C LEU A 172 20.71 9.26 3.51
N ILE A 173 19.50 9.07 2.99
CA ILE A 173 19.31 8.38 1.74
C ILE A 173 19.78 9.26 0.57
N TRP A 174 19.51 10.56 0.58
CA TRP A 174 20.00 11.52 -0.43
C TRP A 174 21.54 11.59 -0.46
N ILE A 175 22.21 11.45 0.68
CA ILE A 175 23.68 11.38 0.83
C ILE A 175 24.20 9.97 0.48
N ALA A 176 23.50 8.91 0.86
CA ALA A 176 23.86 7.52 0.57
C ALA A 176 23.59 7.12 -0.89
N THR A 177 22.77 7.88 -1.63
CA THR A 177 22.76 7.89 -3.09
C THR A 177 23.82 8.88 -3.56
N PRO A 178 25.05 8.43 -3.87
CA PRO A 178 26.12 9.34 -4.26
C PRO A 178 25.72 10.13 -5.51
N GLY A 179 25.52 11.43 -5.33
CA GLY A 179 25.82 12.40 -6.37
C GLY A 179 27.34 12.58 -6.41
N LYS A 180 28.01 11.71 -7.18
CA LYS A 180 29.47 11.48 -7.38
C LYS A 180 29.99 10.19 -6.77
#